data_AF-A0A834FG65-F1
#
_entry.id   AF-A0A834FG65-F1
#
_cell.length_a   1.000
_cell.length_b   1.000
_cell.length_c   1.000
_cell.angle_alpha   90.00
_cell.angle_beta   90.00
_cell.angle_gamma   90.00
#
_symmetry.space_group_name_H-M   'P 1'
#
loop_
_entity.id
_entity.type
_entity.pdbx_description
1 polymer ?
#
loop_
_entity_poly.entity_id
_entity_poly.type
_entity_poly.pdbx_seq_one_letter_code
_entity_poly.pdbx_strand_id
1 'polypeptide(L)'
;MSFSKGQLINVLDKNDPDWWKGEVDGVTGLFPTNYVKMTLDNEPSQHWCSDLTSLDSLSPLEKKRQGYIHELMEAEEKYVEDLQVVLEVFHKPMSESGRLTDSEMSMIFVNWKELLACNTKFVNALRVRKKKVGENMPVQMIGDVLAAELSHMQPYISFCSCQINGASLLQTRTDNEPDFKEFLKKLGTDYRCKGMPLSSFLLKPMQRITRYPLHIRNILDSTIEGHADRGPLKEALERAEELCQQVNEGVREKENSDRLEWIQNHVQCDGSAENLVFNSLTNCLGPRKLLHSGKMFKAKSNKELWAFLFNDFLLLTHTAKQFTSSGLDKLFSKRNNVQLKWYKPPVLLNEVLAKISDSSSDEPTFQITHIDRVYILKTENINERTAWVQKIKAASEEFIETEKKKREKAYQARSIKASGIGRLLVTILEATELKATRSNGKSNPYCEVNMGAQVFTTRTLNDTLNPKWNFSCQFHLKDLYQDVLCITISDRAQFSPDEFLGRTEIPVATIKKEMENKGPVTRRLLLHEVPTGEVWVRLDLQLYGSR
;
A
#
# COMPACT_ATOMS: atom_id res chain seq x y z
N MET A 1 -17.26 -9.11 -14.14
CA MET A 1 -18.38 -8.77 -13.22
C MET A 1 -17.79 -8.56 -11.83
N SER A 2 -18.29 -7.58 -11.08
CA SER A 2 -17.89 -7.35 -9.68
C SER A 2 -18.95 -7.95 -8.74
N PHE A 3 -18.52 -8.59 -7.66
CA PHE A 3 -19.40 -9.26 -6.68
C PHE A 3 -18.79 -9.17 -5.28
N SER A 4 -19.63 -9.36 -4.25
CA SER A 4 -19.22 -9.30 -2.85
C SER A 4 -19.11 -10.70 -2.22
N LYS A 5 -18.29 -10.83 -1.17
CA LYS A 5 -18.13 -12.09 -0.41
C LYS A 5 -19.50 -12.58 0.09
N GLY A 6 -19.84 -13.83 -0.23
CA GLY A 6 -21.11 -14.46 0.17
C GLY A 6 -22.28 -14.27 -0.81
N GLN A 7 -22.10 -13.50 -1.89
CA GLN A 7 -23.11 -13.32 -2.93
C GLN A 7 -23.26 -14.60 -3.77
N LEU A 8 -24.49 -15.03 -4.01
CA LEU A 8 -24.79 -16.17 -4.87
C LEU A 8 -24.72 -15.77 -6.35
N ILE A 9 -23.98 -16.54 -7.14
CA ILE A 9 -23.79 -16.31 -8.58
C ILE A 9 -24.38 -17.48 -9.34
N ASN A 10 -25.30 -17.21 -10.26
CA ASN A 10 -25.84 -18.24 -11.14
C ASN A 10 -24.85 -18.52 -12.28
N VAL A 11 -24.28 -19.71 -12.34
CA VAL A 11 -23.24 -20.05 -13.34
C VAL A 11 -23.89 -20.46 -14.65
N LEU A 12 -23.64 -19.72 -15.72
CA LEU A 12 -24.22 -19.91 -17.06
C LEU A 12 -23.29 -20.68 -18.01
N ASP A 13 -21.96 -20.51 -17.89
CA ASP A 13 -20.97 -21.19 -18.74
C ASP A 13 -19.67 -21.50 -17.95
N LYS A 14 -19.10 -22.68 -18.19
CA LYS A 14 -17.89 -23.24 -17.55
C LYS A 14 -16.82 -23.71 -18.55
N ASN A 15 -16.92 -23.30 -19.82
CA ASN A 15 -16.00 -23.76 -20.87
C ASN A 15 -14.54 -23.34 -20.63
N ASP A 16 -14.31 -22.26 -19.89
CA ASP A 16 -12.97 -21.80 -19.51
C ASP A 16 -12.65 -22.22 -18.05
N PRO A 17 -11.50 -22.86 -17.80
CA PRO A 17 -11.13 -23.37 -16.48
C PRO A 17 -10.87 -22.27 -15.44
N ASP A 18 -10.49 -21.07 -15.87
CA ASP A 18 -10.09 -19.95 -15.02
C ASP A 18 -11.17 -18.86 -14.93
N TRP A 19 -12.08 -18.77 -15.92
CA TRP A 19 -13.15 -17.76 -15.97
C TRP A 19 -14.51 -18.38 -16.31
N TRP A 20 -15.46 -18.28 -15.39
CA TRP A 20 -16.84 -18.69 -15.65
C TRP A 20 -17.70 -17.50 -16.01
N LYS A 21 -18.72 -17.75 -16.85
CA LYS A 21 -19.77 -16.77 -17.12
C LYS A 21 -20.90 -17.03 -16.15
N GLY A 22 -21.43 -15.98 -15.55
CA GLY A 22 -22.66 -16.09 -14.77
C GLY A 22 -23.39 -14.80 -14.60
N GLU A 23 -24.41 -14.85 -13.76
CA GLU A 23 -25.41 -13.82 -13.57
C GLU A 23 -25.64 -13.54 -12.09
N VAL A 24 -25.68 -12.26 -11.74
CA VAL A 24 -25.98 -11.73 -10.41
C VAL A 24 -26.90 -10.54 -10.57
N ASP A 25 -28.06 -10.55 -9.90
CA ASP A 25 -29.03 -9.44 -9.91
C ASP A 25 -29.38 -8.91 -11.32
N GLY A 26 -29.50 -9.81 -12.31
CA GLY A 26 -29.81 -9.49 -13.71
C GLY A 26 -28.60 -8.99 -14.55
N VAL A 27 -27.43 -8.83 -13.94
CA VAL A 27 -26.19 -8.47 -14.65
C VAL A 27 -25.42 -9.74 -14.98
N THR A 28 -25.12 -9.94 -16.27
CA THR A 28 -24.31 -11.07 -16.74
C THR A 28 -22.87 -10.65 -17.00
N GLY A 29 -21.90 -11.50 -16.68
CA GLY A 29 -20.50 -11.25 -16.98
C GLY A 29 -19.58 -12.39 -16.58
N LEU A 30 -18.31 -12.26 -16.94
CA LEU A 30 -17.26 -13.20 -16.53
C LEU A 30 -16.81 -12.89 -15.10
N PHE A 31 -16.58 -13.95 -14.32
CA PHE A 31 -15.94 -13.89 -13.02
C PHE A 31 -14.89 -15.00 -12.90
N PRO A 32 -13.81 -14.77 -12.14
CA PRO A 32 -12.73 -15.73 -12.04
C PRO A 32 -13.05 -16.84 -11.04
N THR A 33 -12.77 -18.09 -11.42
CA THR A 33 -13.21 -19.31 -10.70
C THR A 33 -12.60 -19.45 -9.32
N ASN A 34 -11.45 -18.83 -9.09
CA ASN A 34 -10.72 -18.85 -7.81
C ASN A 34 -11.35 -17.99 -6.70
N TYR A 35 -12.39 -17.22 -6.99
CA TYR A 35 -13.13 -16.41 -6.01
C TYR A 35 -14.53 -16.96 -5.70
N VAL A 36 -14.89 -18.12 -6.25
CA VAL A 36 -16.20 -18.73 -6.07
C VAL A 36 -16.07 -20.19 -5.63
N LYS A 37 -17.13 -20.69 -4.98
CA LYS A 37 -17.27 -22.11 -4.64
C LYS A 37 -18.59 -22.60 -5.24
N MET A 38 -18.57 -23.73 -5.94
CA MET A 38 -19.82 -24.34 -6.39
C MET A 38 -20.62 -24.82 -5.18
N THR A 39 -21.93 -24.55 -5.19
CA THR A 39 -22.85 -25.00 -4.14
C THR A 39 -23.21 -26.49 -4.25
N LEU A 40 -22.82 -27.16 -5.35
CA LEU A 40 -23.25 -28.52 -5.72
C LEU A 40 -22.12 -29.54 -5.90
N ASP A 41 -20.87 -29.27 -5.49
CA ASP A 41 -19.81 -30.29 -5.68
C ASP A 41 -20.15 -31.58 -4.92
N ASN A 42 -20.21 -32.68 -5.68
CA ASN A 42 -20.30 -34.06 -5.20
C ASN A 42 -19.34 -34.25 -4.03
N GLU A 43 -19.83 -34.88 -2.96
CA GLU A 43 -19.06 -34.99 -1.73
C GLU A 43 -17.67 -35.63 -1.96
N PRO A 44 -16.57 -34.99 -1.50
CA PRO A 44 -15.22 -35.57 -1.59
C PRO A 44 -15.07 -36.90 -0.84
N SER A 45 -16.09 -37.31 -0.06
CA SER A 45 -16.17 -38.59 0.61
C SER A 45 -16.10 -39.80 -0.35
N GLN A 46 -16.47 -39.64 -1.63
CA GLN A 46 -16.49 -40.77 -2.58
C GLN A 46 -15.10 -41.20 -3.10
N HIS A 47 -14.11 -40.31 -3.18
CA HIS A 47 -12.78 -40.66 -3.72
C HIS A 47 -11.87 -41.34 -2.70
N TRP A 48 -12.03 -41.05 -1.40
CA TRP A 48 -11.27 -41.69 -0.33
C TRP A 48 -11.88 -43.02 0.13
N CYS A 49 -13.19 -43.22 -0.03
CA CYS A 49 -13.89 -44.43 0.44
C CYS A 49 -13.67 -45.69 -0.44
N SER A 50 -12.76 -45.68 -1.42
CA SER A 50 -12.52 -46.87 -2.26
C SER A 50 -11.60 -47.90 -1.60
N ASP A 51 -10.75 -47.49 -0.67
CA ASP A 51 -9.92 -48.38 0.12
C ASP A 51 -10.21 -48.19 1.61
N LEU A 52 -10.32 -49.30 2.36
CA LEU A 52 -10.32 -49.42 3.83
C LEU A 52 -11.63 -49.82 4.52
N THR A 53 -11.68 -51.12 4.81
CA THR A 53 -12.46 -51.81 5.86
C THR A 53 -12.33 -51.24 7.28
N SER A 54 -11.60 -50.14 7.52
CA SER A 54 -11.41 -49.51 8.83
C SER A 54 -12.24 -48.24 9.08
N LEU A 55 -12.96 -47.73 8.07
CA LEU A 55 -13.75 -46.48 8.15
C LEU A 55 -15.26 -46.71 8.38
N ASP A 56 -15.73 -47.96 8.39
CA ASP A 56 -17.15 -48.28 8.59
C ASP A 56 -17.69 -47.86 9.96
N SER A 57 -16.80 -47.66 10.95
CA SER A 57 -17.15 -47.21 12.30
C SER A 57 -17.28 -45.70 12.47
N LEU A 58 -16.90 -44.89 11.47
CA LEU A 58 -16.95 -43.42 11.56
C LEU A 58 -18.33 -42.86 11.22
N SER A 59 -18.72 -41.78 11.92
CA SER A 59 -19.93 -41.04 11.60
C SER A 59 -19.84 -40.39 10.22
N PRO A 60 -20.98 -40.15 9.51
CA PRO A 60 -20.97 -39.49 8.22
C PRO A 60 -20.27 -38.12 8.23
N LEU A 61 -20.42 -37.37 9.33
CA LEU A 61 -19.79 -36.08 9.52
C LEU A 61 -18.27 -36.19 9.65
N GLU A 62 -17.78 -37.19 10.39
CA GLU A 62 -16.34 -37.43 10.52
C GLU A 62 -15.72 -37.94 9.21
N LYS A 63 -16.43 -38.79 8.45
CA LYS A 63 -16.01 -39.19 7.10
C LYS A 63 -15.83 -37.98 6.19
N LYS A 64 -16.77 -37.04 6.24
CA LYS A 64 -16.72 -35.78 5.49
C LYS A 64 -15.55 -34.89 5.92
N ARG A 65 -15.33 -34.74 7.23
CA ARG A 65 -14.18 -34.01 7.79
C ARG A 65 -12.85 -34.59 7.31
N GLN A 66 -12.68 -35.90 7.40
CA GLN A 66 -11.47 -36.58 6.93
C GLN A 66 -11.28 -36.41 5.42
N GLY A 67 -12.35 -36.51 4.63
CA GLY A 67 -12.31 -36.21 3.19
C GLY A 67 -11.72 -34.84 2.87
N TYR A 68 -12.19 -33.79 3.55
CA TYR A 68 -11.65 -32.43 3.36
C TYR A 68 -10.19 -32.27 3.84
N ILE A 69 -9.79 -32.96 4.92
CA ILE A 69 -8.41 -32.94 5.40
C ILE A 69 -7.49 -33.59 4.35
N HIS A 70 -7.89 -34.75 3.83
CA HIS A 70 -7.14 -35.47 2.82
C HIS A 70 -7.07 -34.71 1.49
N GLU A 71 -8.19 -34.14 1.03
CA GLU A 71 -8.23 -33.27 -0.15
C GLU A 71 -7.23 -32.11 -0.01
N LEU A 72 -7.18 -31.45 1.16
CA LEU A 72 -6.23 -30.37 1.42
C LEU A 72 -4.78 -30.84 1.30
N MET A 73 -4.46 -32.00 1.88
CA MET A 73 -3.10 -32.57 1.87
C MET A 73 -2.66 -32.96 0.45
N GLU A 74 -3.48 -33.69 -0.29
CA GLU A 74 -3.20 -34.08 -1.68
C GLU A 74 -3.07 -32.87 -2.59
N ALA A 75 -3.97 -31.89 -2.43
CA ALA A 75 -3.90 -30.66 -3.20
C ALA A 75 -2.64 -29.85 -2.91
N GLU A 76 -2.12 -29.91 -1.68
CA GLU A 76 -0.88 -29.22 -1.30
C GLU A 76 0.37 -29.93 -1.85
N GLU A 77 0.41 -31.27 -1.81
CA GLU A 77 1.49 -32.04 -2.43
C GLU A 77 1.56 -31.77 -3.93
N LYS A 78 0.42 -31.85 -4.63
CA LYS A 78 0.32 -31.53 -6.05
C LYS A 78 0.71 -30.08 -6.36
N TYR A 79 0.36 -29.15 -5.48
CA TYR A 79 0.72 -27.74 -5.67
C TYR A 79 2.24 -27.53 -5.55
N VAL A 80 2.91 -28.15 -4.57
CA VAL A 80 4.37 -28.11 -4.46
C VAL A 80 5.06 -28.77 -5.66
N GLU A 81 4.53 -29.89 -6.17
CA GLU A 81 5.00 -30.49 -7.43
C GLU A 81 4.89 -29.51 -8.60
N ASP A 82 3.75 -28.85 -8.77
CA ASP A 82 3.54 -27.83 -9.81
C ASP A 82 4.55 -26.66 -9.65
N LEU A 83 4.85 -26.23 -8.42
CA LEU A 83 5.86 -25.20 -8.15
C LEU A 83 7.28 -25.67 -8.53
N GLN A 84 7.62 -26.92 -8.26
CA GLN A 84 8.91 -27.51 -8.60
C GLN A 84 9.08 -27.63 -10.12
N VAL A 85 8.02 -28.05 -10.84
CA VAL A 85 8.00 -28.13 -12.31
C VAL A 85 8.36 -26.77 -12.94
N VAL A 86 7.87 -25.66 -12.38
CA VAL A 86 8.21 -24.32 -12.87
C VAL A 86 9.71 -24.04 -12.79
N LEU A 87 10.38 -24.44 -11.72
CA LEU A 87 11.82 -24.22 -11.59
C LEU A 87 12.63 -25.09 -12.56
N GLU A 88 12.26 -26.36 -12.68
CA GLU A 88 13.03 -27.34 -13.44
C GLU A 88 12.79 -27.25 -14.95
N VAL A 89 11.54 -27.10 -15.37
CA VAL A 89 11.14 -27.14 -16.78
C VAL A 89 11.22 -25.77 -17.43
N PHE A 90 10.90 -24.71 -16.70
CA PHE A 90 10.83 -23.36 -17.26
C PHE A 90 12.00 -22.49 -16.81
N HIS A 91 12.14 -22.20 -15.52
CA HIS A 91 13.13 -21.25 -15.03
C HIS A 91 14.57 -21.62 -15.42
N LYS A 92 14.99 -22.87 -15.19
CA LYS A 92 16.37 -23.30 -15.48
C LYS A 92 16.68 -23.21 -16.99
N PRO A 93 15.90 -23.82 -17.91
CA PRO A 93 16.14 -23.66 -19.34
C PRO A 93 16.03 -22.22 -19.84
N MET A 94 15.10 -21.42 -19.31
CA MET A 94 14.98 -20.01 -19.68
C MET A 94 16.22 -19.21 -19.27
N SER A 95 16.76 -19.45 -18.07
CA SER A 95 18.00 -18.81 -17.60
C SER A 95 19.21 -19.23 -18.44
N GLU A 96 19.36 -20.53 -18.73
CA GLU A 96 20.49 -21.06 -19.53
C GLU A 96 20.42 -20.63 -21.00
N SER A 97 19.23 -20.36 -21.53
CA SER A 97 19.03 -19.97 -22.93
C SER A 97 19.60 -18.58 -23.28
N GLY A 98 19.78 -17.71 -22.27
CA GLY A 98 20.20 -16.32 -22.47
C GLY A 98 19.21 -15.45 -23.26
N ARG A 99 17.98 -15.91 -23.50
CA ARG A 99 16.96 -15.17 -24.28
C ARG A 99 16.32 -14.01 -23.51
N LEU A 100 16.39 -14.07 -22.18
CA LEU A 100 15.91 -13.06 -21.26
C LEU A 100 17.05 -12.59 -20.40
N THR A 101 17.06 -11.30 -20.07
CA THR A 101 18.00 -10.74 -19.10
C THR A 101 17.67 -11.20 -17.67
N ASP A 102 18.64 -11.14 -16.77
CA ASP A 102 18.42 -11.47 -15.35
C ASP A 102 17.32 -10.61 -14.71
N SER A 103 17.19 -9.35 -15.14
CA SER A 103 16.11 -8.46 -14.69
C SER A 103 14.74 -8.92 -15.18
N GLU A 104 14.64 -9.43 -16.41
CA GLU A 104 13.39 -9.95 -16.95
C GLU A 104 13.00 -11.27 -16.32
N MET A 105 13.99 -12.16 -16.09
CA MET A 105 13.80 -13.39 -15.32
C MET A 105 13.29 -13.09 -13.91
N SER A 106 13.90 -12.12 -13.23
CA SER A 106 13.48 -11.68 -11.90
C SER A 106 12.07 -11.05 -11.92
N MET A 107 11.66 -10.39 -13.01
CA MET A 107 10.32 -9.83 -13.15
C MET A 107 9.26 -10.92 -13.38
N ILE A 108 9.57 -11.97 -14.12
CA ILE A 108 8.64 -13.08 -14.43
C ILE A 108 8.45 -13.99 -13.22
N PHE A 109 9.54 -14.39 -12.57
CA PHE A 109 9.50 -15.38 -11.48
C PHE A 109 9.47 -14.75 -10.08
N VAL A 110 9.77 -13.46 -9.94
CA VAL A 110 9.77 -12.72 -8.67
C VAL A 110 10.56 -13.49 -7.60
N ASN A 111 9.89 -14.00 -6.56
CA ASN A 111 10.45 -14.76 -5.47
C ASN A 111 9.97 -16.23 -5.46
N TRP A 112 9.81 -16.85 -6.63
CA TRP A 112 9.29 -18.23 -6.78
C TRP A 112 9.96 -19.26 -5.88
N LYS A 113 11.27 -19.14 -5.65
CA LYS A 113 12.03 -20.04 -4.77
C LYS A 113 11.57 -19.94 -3.31
N GLU A 114 11.18 -18.75 -2.84
CA GLU A 114 10.64 -18.55 -1.49
C GLU A 114 9.24 -19.15 -1.37
N LEU A 115 8.39 -19.00 -2.40
CA LEU A 115 7.09 -19.68 -2.46
C LEU A 115 7.23 -21.19 -2.36
N LEU A 116 8.15 -21.77 -3.13
CA LEU A 116 8.41 -23.20 -3.05
C LEU A 116 8.89 -23.60 -1.65
N ALA A 117 9.79 -22.82 -1.04
CA ALA A 117 10.34 -23.13 0.27
C ALA A 117 9.27 -23.14 1.38
N CYS A 118 8.39 -22.12 1.43
CA CYS A 118 7.34 -22.07 2.46
C CYS A 118 6.29 -23.17 2.27
N ASN A 119 5.86 -23.45 1.03
CA ASN A 119 4.90 -24.53 0.76
C ASN A 119 5.51 -25.92 0.96
N THR A 120 6.78 -26.13 0.63
CA THR A 120 7.48 -27.39 0.94
C THR A 120 7.53 -27.65 2.45
N LYS A 121 7.80 -26.60 3.25
CA LYS A 121 7.75 -26.71 4.71
C LYS A 121 6.34 -27.08 5.20
N PHE A 122 5.31 -26.46 4.62
CA PHE A 122 3.92 -26.73 4.94
C PHE A 122 3.51 -28.18 4.61
N VAL A 123 3.80 -28.67 3.39
CA VAL A 123 3.60 -30.09 3.02
C VAL A 123 4.30 -31.03 4.01
N ASN A 124 5.56 -30.74 4.35
CA ASN A 124 6.31 -31.57 5.27
C ASN A 124 5.67 -31.63 6.66
N ALA A 125 5.14 -30.50 7.16
CA ALA A 125 4.41 -30.46 8.43
C ALA A 125 3.12 -31.30 8.39
N LEU A 126 2.36 -31.22 7.29
CA LEU A 126 1.17 -32.05 7.07
C LEU A 126 1.54 -33.54 7.00
N ARG A 127 2.59 -33.90 6.25
CA ARG A 127 3.07 -35.29 6.13
C ARG A 127 3.53 -35.86 7.47
N VAL A 128 4.26 -35.06 8.27
CA VAL A 128 4.66 -35.45 9.63
C VAL A 128 3.44 -35.70 10.50
N ARG A 129 2.38 -34.88 10.40
CA ARG A 129 1.12 -35.09 11.12
C ARG A 129 0.46 -36.42 10.72
N LYS A 130 0.31 -36.70 9.43
CA LYS A 130 -0.28 -37.95 8.96
C LYS A 130 0.54 -39.18 9.37
N LYS A 131 1.87 -39.11 9.26
CA LYS A 131 2.77 -40.21 9.64
C LYS A 131 2.72 -40.53 11.13
N LYS A 132 2.59 -39.53 12.01
CA LYS A 132 2.46 -39.74 13.46
C LYS A 132 1.17 -40.46 13.85
N VAL A 133 0.10 -40.28 13.08
CA VAL A 133 -1.21 -40.88 13.33
C VAL A 133 -1.31 -42.29 12.73
N GLY A 134 -0.63 -42.52 11.59
CA GLY A 134 -0.70 -43.76 10.82
C GLY A 134 -1.50 -43.59 9.53
N GLU A 135 -1.12 -44.30 8.46
CA GLU A 135 -1.70 -44.12 7.12
C GLU A 135 -3.22 -44.32 7.08
N ASN A 136 -3.70 -45.30 7.85
CA ASN A 136 -5.10 -45.73 7.87
C ASN A 136 -5.93 -45.18 9.03
N MET A 137 -5.36 -44.21 9.78
CA MET A 137 -6.00 -43.63 10.96
C MET A 137 -6.48 -42.20 10.68
N PRO A 138 -7.65 -41.81 11.25
CA PRO A 138 -8.22 -40.47 11.04
C PRO A 138 -7.40 -39.40 11.75
N VAL A 139 -7.13 -38.30 11.05
CA VAL A 139 -6.37 -37.16 11.58
C VAL A 139 -7.22 -36.43 12.61
N GLN A 140 -6.79 -36.47 13.87
CA GLN A 140 -7.53 -35.86 14.98
C GLN A 140 -7.37 -34.34 15.01
N MET A 141 -6.18 -33.81 14.76
CA MET A 141 -5.93 -32.37 14.73
C MET A 141 -5.18 -31.98 13.47
N ILE A 142 -5.54 -30.83 12.90
CA ILE A 142 -4.85 -30.23 11.74
C ILE A 142 -4.80 -28.70 11.81
N GLY A 143 -5.72 -28.08 12.54
CA GLY A 143 -5.85 -26.62 12.64
C GLY A 143 -4.60 -25.94 13.20
N ASP A 144 -3.89 -26.59 14.12
CA ASP A 144 -2.65 -26.07 14.71
C ASP A 144 -1.50 -25.99 13.69
N VAL A 145 -1.39 -26.97 12.79
CA VAL A 145 -0.40 -26.94 11.68
C VAL A 145 -0.75 -25.83 10.71
N LEU A 146 -2.03 -25.70 10.35
CA LEU A 146 -2.51 -24.67 9.43
C LEU A 146 -2.26 -23.28 10.00
N ALA A 147 -2.63 -23.06 11.25
CA ALA A 147 -2.38 -21.83 12.00
C ALA A 147 -0.89 -21.45 12.00
N ALA A 148 -0.02 -22.39 12.33
CA ALA A 148 1.42 -22.15 12.40
C ALA A 148 2.01 -21.82 11.01
N GLU A 149 1.74 -22.64 9.99
CA GLU A 149 2.42 -22.50 8.71
C GLU A 149 1.85 -21.36 7.85
N LEU A 150 0.56 -21.03 7.95
CA LEU A 150 -0.03 -19.87 7.25
C LEU A 150 0.61 -18.54 7.67
N SER A 151 1.08 -18.43 8.93
CA SER A 151 1.79 -17.24 9.41
C SER A 151 3.11 -16.99 8.66
N HIS A 152 3.67 -18.00 8.00
CA HIS A 152 4.92 -17.93 7.26
C HIS A 152 4.74 -17.79 5.73
N MET A 153 3.51 -17.60 5.26
CA MET A 153 3.18 -17.50 3.82
C MET A 153 3.26 -16.06 3.28
N GLN A 154 3.97 -15.16 3.96
CA GLN A 154 4.24 -13.79 3.51
C GLN A 154 4.88 -13.67 2.10
N PRO A 155 5.70 -14.64 1.61
CA PRO A 155 6.22 -14.59 0.23
C PRO A 155 5.16 -14.44 -0.87
N TYR A 156 3.90 -14.83 -0.61
CA TYR A 156 2.78 -14.62 -1.54
C TYR A 156 2.49 -13.15 -1.82
N ILE A 157 2.67 -12.27 -0.84
CA ILE A 157 2.43 -10.82 -1.01
C ILE A 157 3.37 -10.28 -2.08
N SER A 158 4.68 -10.55 -1.95
CA SER A 158 5.68 -10.11 -2.92
C SER A 158 5.41 -10.68 -4.33
N PHE A 159 5.13 -11.99 -4.42
CA PHE A 159 4.87 -12.63 -5.70
C PHE A 159 3.64 -12.03 -6.39
N CYS A 160 2.48 -12.08 -5.72
CA CYS A 160 1.21 -11.64 -6.30
C CYS A 160 1.24 -10.15 -6.66
N SER A 161 1.91 -9.31 -5.86
CA SER A 161 2.02 -7.86 -6.13
C SER A 161 2.74 -7.54 -7.43
N CYS A 162 3.72 -8.37 -7.82
CA CYS A 162 4.55 -8.14 -9.01
C CYS A 162 4.16 -9.03 -10.20
N GLN A 163 3.38 -10.09 -9.99
CA GLN A 163 3.12 -11.13 -11.00
C GLN A 163 2.48 -10.56 -12.28
N ILE A 164 1.60 -9.56 -12.18
CA ILE A 164 0.94 -8.97 -13.35
C ILE A 164 1.94 -8.32 -14.32
N ASN A 165 3.01 -7.71 -13.79
CA ASN A 165 4.09 -7.13 -14.58
C ASN A 165 4.90 -8.22 -15.31
N GLY A 166 5.21 -9.31 -14.61
CA GLY A 166 5.87 -10.49 -15.17
C GLY A 166 5.04 -11.16 -16.26
N ALA A 167 3.74 -11.34 -16.04
CA ALA A 167 2.80 -11.89 -17.01
C ALA A 167 2.68 -11.01 -18.27
N SER A 168 2.58 -9.68 -18.10
CA SER A 168 2.54 -8.75 -19.23
C SER A 168 3.85 -8.76 -20.04
N LEU A 169 5.00 -8.89 -19.39
CA LEU A 169 6.29 -9.02 -20.05
C LEU A 169 6.38 -10.34 -20.84
N LEU A 170 6.03 -11.46 -20.20
CA LEU A 170 6.01 -12.78 -20.83
C LEU A 170 5.10 -12.79 -22.06
N GLN A 171 3.90 -12.22 -21.95
CA GLN A 171 2.96 -12.09 -23.07
C GLN A 171 3.55 -11.24 -24.19
N THR A 172 4.12 -10.07 -23.85
CA THR A 172 4.72 -9.16 -24.85
C THR A 172 5.86 -9.83 -25.62
N ARG A 173 6.76 -10.54 -24.92
CA ARG A 173 7.86 -11.29 -25.53
C ARG A 173 7.31 -12.40 -26.42
N THR A 174 6.30 -13.14 -25.96
CA THR A 174 5.66 -14.23 -26.72
C THR A 174 4.96 -13.75 -28.00
N ASP A 175 4.34 -12.57 -27.97
CA ASP A 175 3.63 -12.01 -29.13
C ASP A 175 4.59 -11.39 -30.16
N ASN A 176 5.67 -10.76 -29.69
CA ASN A 176 6.61 -10.06 -30.55
C ASN A 176 7.74 -10.94 -31.10
N GLU A 177 8.08 -12.04 -30.43
CA GLU A 177 9.24 -12.88 -30.76
C GLU A 177 8.83 -14.34 -31.03
N PRO A 178 8.71 -14.76 -32.31
CA PRO A 178 8.25 -16.10 -32.66
C PRO A 178 9.19 -17.20 -32.15
N ASP A 179 10.51 -16.98 -32.18
CA ASP A 179 11.50 -17.92 -31.68
C ASP A 179 11.35 -18.16 -30.17
N PHE A 180 11.03 -17.10 -29.40
CA PHE A 180 10.78 -17.20 -27.98
C PHE A 180 9.47 -17.95 -27.69
N LYS A 181 8.42 -17.70 -28.48
CA LYS A 181 7.16 -18.43 -28.40
C LYS A 181 7.33 -19.92 -28.68
N GLU A 182 8.08 -20.28 -29.72
CA GLU A 182 8.37 -21.68 -30.05
C GLU A 182 9.21 -22.35 -28.95
N PHE A 183 10.20 -21.63 -28.40
CA PHE A 183 10.98 -22.08 -27.26
C PHE A 183 10.10 -22.40 -26.05
N LEU A 184 9.22 -21.49 -25.63
CA LEU A 184 8.30 -21.74 -24.51
C LEU A 184 7.32 -22.88 -24.80
N LYS A 185 6.82 -22.98 -26.03
CA LYS A 185 5.94 -24.09 -26.45
C LYS A 185 6.69 -25.42 -26.33
N LYS A 186 7.95 -25.49 -26.74
CA LYS A 186 8.80 -26.68 -26.60
C LYS A 186 8.96 -27.08 -25.13
N LEU A 187 9.24 -26.12 -24.23
CA LEU A 187 9.30 -26.41 -22.79
C LEU A 187 7.98 -26.96 -22.25
N GLY A 188 6.85 -26.41 -22.70
CA GLY A 188 5.51 -26.89 -22.34
C GLY A 188 5.16 -28.31 -22.82
N THR A 189 5.98 -28.93 -23.67
CA THR A 189 5.77 -30.33 -24.09
C THR A 189 6.28 -31.36 -23.08
N ASP A 190 7.01 -30.94 -22.04
CA ASP A 190 7.39 -31.84 -20.94
C ASP A 190 6.14 -32.49 -20.32
N TYR A 191 6.16 -33.81 -20.13
CA TYR A 191 5.01 -34.57 -19.64
C TYR A 191 4.53 -34.06 -18.27
N ARG A 192 5.45 -33.51 -17.46
CA ARG A 192 5.14 -32.95 -16.12
C ARG A 192 4.26 -31.70 -16.21
N CYS A 193 4.31 -30.98 -17.33
CA CYS A 193 3.46 -29.81 -17.57
C CYS A 193 2.00 -30.16 -17.85
N LYS A 194 1.69 -31.43 -18.19
CA LYS A 194 0.33 -31.91 -18.50
C LYS A 194 -0.40 -31.03 -19.52
N GLY A 195 0.35 -30.47 -20.48
CA GLY A 195 -0.17 -29.58 -21.53
C GLY A 195 -0.43 -28.13 -21.09
N MET A 196 -0.15 -27.75 -19.85
CA MET A 196 -0.33 -26.38 -19.36
C MET A 196 0.87 -25.49 -19.74
N PRO A 197 0.64 -24.27 -20.28
CA PRO A 197 1.72 -23.31 -20.53
C PRO A 197 2.22 -22.66 -19.23
N LEU A 198 3.42 -22.05 -19.27
CA LEU A 198 4.01 -21.33 -18.14
C LEU A 198 3.06 -20.29 -17.53
N SER A 199 2.32 -19.55 -18.36
CA SER A 199 1.36 -18.54 -17.91
C SER A 199 0.31 -19.11 -16.95
N SER A 200 -0.16 -20.34 -17.19
CA SER A 200 -1.12 -21.02 -16.30
C SER A 200 -0.48 -21.37 -14.95
N PHE A 201 0.77 -21.85 -14.94
CA PHE A 201 1.49 -22.12 -13.70
C PHE A 201 1.72 -20.85 -12.86
N LEU A 202 2.05 -19.73 -13.49
CA LEU A 202 2.29 -18.45 -12.79
C LEU A 202 1.03 -17.88 -12.12
N LEU A 203 -0.18 -18.35 -12.47
CA LEU A 203 -1.42 -17.98 -11.81
C LEU A 203 -1.72 -18.81 -10.55
N LYS A 204 -1.16 -20.03 -10.45
CA LYS A 204 -1.46 -20.97 -9.36
C LYS A 204 -1.25 -20.40 -7.95
N PRO A 205 -0.20 -19.59 -7.65
CA PRO A 205 -0.06 -19.00 -6.32
C PRO A 205 -1.23 -18.10 -5.91
N MET A 206 -1.71 -17.26 -6.83
CA MET A 206 -2.87 -16.41 -6.59
C MET A 206 -4.17 -17.23 -6.42
N GLN A 207 -4.27 -18.36 -7.12
CA GLN A 207 -5.42 -19.27 -6.97
C GLN A 207 -5.36 -20.09 -5.68
N ARG A 208 -4.15 -20.45 -5.21
CA ARG A 208 -3.97 -21.27 -4.00
C ARG A 208 -4.28 -20.46 -2.75
N ILE A 209 -3.78 -19.22 -2.68
CA ILE A 209 -3.94 -18.39 -1.49
C ILE A 209 -5.42 -18.13 -1.15
N THR A 210 -6.25 -17.87 -2.17
CA THR A 210 -7.70 -17.63 -2.01
C THR A 210 -8.48 -18.90 -1.66
N ARG A 211 -7.90 -20.08 -1.88
CA ARG A 211 -8.53 -21.37 -1.58
C ARG A 211 -8.35 -21.80 -0.12
N TYR A 212 -7.31 -21.34 0.59
CA TYR A 212 -7.10 -21.74 1.98
C TYR A 212 -8.30 -21.43 2.89
N PRO A 213 -8.89 -20.21 2.88
CA PRO A 213 -10.08 -19.94 3.70
C PRO A 213 -11.26 -20.85 3.38
N LEU A 214 -11.41 -21.28 2.12
CA LEU A 214 -12.49 -22.16 1.70
C LEU A 214 -12.30 -23.59 2.24
N HIS A 215 -11.09 -24.15 2.13
CA HIS A 215 -10.78 -25.49 2.63
C HIS A 215 -10.89 -25.56 4.16
N ILE A 216 -10.33 -24.58 4.87
CA ILE A 216 -10.35 -24.54 6.33
C ILE A 216 -11.78 -24.44 6.84
N ARG A 217 -12.63 -23.63 6.18
CA ARG A 217 -14.06 -23.53 6.52
C ARG A 217 -14.78 -24.86 6.32
N ASN A 218 -14.52 -25.59 5.23
CA ASN A 218 -15.12 -26.91 5.02
C ASN A 218 -14.76 -27.91 6.13
N ILE A 219 -13.49 -27.90 6.58
CA ILE A 219 -13.04 -28.75 7.69
C ILE A 219 -13.72 -28.31 9.00
N LEU A 220 -13.78 -27.00 9.26
CA LEU A 220 -14.39 -26.42 10.46
C LEU A 220 -15.89 -26.71 10.56
N ASP A 221 -16.63 -26.56 9.46
CA ASP A 221 -18.07 -26.83 9.36
C ASP A 221 -18.36 -28.33 9.55
N SER A 222 -17.41 -29.19 9.18
CA SER A 222 -17.48 -30.64 9.38
C SER A 222 -16.92 -31.10 10.74
N THR A 223 -16.50 -30.19 11.62
CA THR A 223 -15.92 -30.51 12.93
C THR A 223 -16.94 -30.22 14.04
N ILE A 224 -17.32 -31.23 14.83
CA ILE A 224 -18.34 -31.12 15.89
C ILE A 224 -18.01 -30.05 16.95
N GLU A 225 -19.04 -29.53 17.61
CA GLU A 225 -18.86 -28.63 18.76
C GLU A 225 -18.18 -29.34 19.93
N GLY A 226 -17.23 -28.67 20.58
CA GLY A 226 -16.40 -29.25 21.65
C GLY A 226 -15.17 -30.03 21.18
N HIS A 227 -15.00 -30.27 19.87
CA HIS A 227 -13.81 -30.92 19.34
C HIS A 227 -12.54 -30.07 19.53
N ALA A 228 -11.43 -30.69 19.94
CA ALA A 228 -10.18 -30.00 20.28
C ALA A 228 -9.59 -29.17 19.12
N ASP A 229 -9.81 -29.61 17.88
CA ASP A 229 -9.30 -28.95 16.66
C ASP A 229 -10.12 -27.69 16.26
N ARG A 230 -11.31 -27.48 16.83
CA ARG A 230 -12.22 -26.40 16.41
C ARG A 230 -11.65 -25.01 16.73
N GLY A 231 -10.96 -24.86 17.87
CA GLY A 231 -10.25 -23.62 18.24
C GLY A 231 -9.11 -23.29 17.26
N PRO A 232 -8.13 -24.19 17.11
CA PRO A 232 -7.05 -24.03 16.13
C PRO A 232 -7.54 -23.81 14.69
N LEU A 233 -8.62 -24.47 14.25
CA LEU A 233 -9.20 -24.27 12.91
C LEU A 233 -9.78 -22.86 12.73
N LYS A 234 -10.40 -22.27 13.76
CA LYS A 234 -10.85 -20.87 13.71
C LYS A 234 -9.67 -19.91 13.57
N GLU A 235 -8.62 -20.16 14.35
CA GLU A 235 -7.38 -19.38 14.32
C GLU A 235 -6.67 -19.49 12.96
N ALA A 236 -6.68 -20.68 12.35
CA ALA A 236 -6.15 -20.90 11.00
C ALA A 236 -6.99 -20.19 9.94
N LEU A 237 -8.32 -20.18 10.09
CA LEU A 237 -9.23 -19.49 9.16
C LEU A 237 -8.99 -17.99 9.20
N GLU A 238 -8.87 -17.40 10.39
CA GLU A 238 -8.56 -15.97 10.56
C GLU A 238 -7.24 -15.61 9.88
N ARG A 239 -6.18 -16.39 10.10
CA ARG A 239 -4.88 -16.18 9.42
C ARG A 239 -4.97 -16.30 7.90
N ALA A 240 -5.74 -17.26 7.38
CA ALA A 240 -5.90 -17.42 5.94
C ALA A 240 -6.65 -16.24 5.31
N GLU A 241 -7.68 -15.72 6.00
CA GLU A 241 -8.44 -14.55 5.55
C GLU A 241 -7.59 -13.27 5.62
N GLU A 242 -6.84 -13.08 6.69
CA GLU A 242 -5.91 -11.96 6.85
C GLU A 242 -4.84 -11.98 5.74
N LEU A 243 -4.23 -13.13 5.49
CA LEU A 243 -3.23 -13.29 4.44
C LEU A 243 -3.80 -12.96 3.05
N CYS A 244 -5.04 -13.39 2.75
CA CYS A 244 -5.72 -13.01 1.51
C CYS A 244 -5.90 -11.50 1.39
N GLN A 245 -6.28 -10.84 2.49
CA GLN A 245 -6.43 -9.39 2.53
C GLN A 245 -5.07 -8.69 2.32
N GLN A 246 -4.02 -9.14 2.99
CA GLN A 246 -2.66 -8.59 2.84
C GLN A 246 -2.14 -8.73 1.41
N VAL A 247 -2.36 -9.89 0.76
CA VAL A 247 -1.99 -10.09 -0.64
C VAL A 247 -2.75 -9.13 -1.56
N ASN A 248 -4.06 -9.00 -1.37
CA ASN A 248 -4.87 -8.08 -2.18
C ASN A 248 -4.45 -6.61 -2.01
N GLU A 249 -4.16 -6.19 -0.79
CA GLU A 249 -3.66 -4.83 -0.54
C GLU A 249 -2.24 -4.63 -1.09
N GLY A 250 -1.35 -5.61 -0.99
CA GLY A 250 -0.02 -5.56 -1.61
C GLY A 250 -0.09 -5.36 -3.13
N VAL A 251 -1.00 -6.07 -3.81
CA VAL A 251 -1.25 -5.88 -5.25
C VAL A 251 -1.71 -4.46 -5.53
N ARG A 252 -2.69 -3.96 -4.76
CA ARG A 252 -3.23 -2.60 -4.91
C ARG A 252 -2.16 -1.53 -4.69
N GLU A 253 -1.32 -1.70 -3.67
CA GLU A 253 -0.24 -0.77 -3.34
C GLU A 253 0.84 -0.77 -4.41
N LYS A 254 1.20 -1.94 -4.96
CA LYS A 254 2.16 -2.04 -6.05
C LYS A 254 1.64 -1.39 -7.33
N GLU A 255 0.38 -1.63 -7.70
CA GLU A 255 -0.25 -0.93 -8.82
C GLU A 255 -0.27 0.60 -8.61
N ASN A 256 -0.57 1.06 -7.40
CA ASN A 256 -0.52 2.47 -7.06
C ASN A 256 0.90 3.02 -7.23
N SER A 257 1.91 2.36 -6.67
CA SER A 257 3.31 2.77 -6.80
C SER A 257 3.75 2.86 -8.26
N ASP A 258 3.43 1.87 -9.08
CA ASP A 258 3.78 1.85 -10.51
C ASP A 258 3.11 3.01 -11.26
N ARG A 259 1.86 3.36 -10.92
CA ARG A 259 1.17 4.54 -11.50
C ARG A 259 1.78 5.85 -11.03
N LEU A 260 2.16 5.97 -9.76
CA LEU A 260 2.82 7.17 -9.23
C LEU A 260 4.20 7.38 -9.88
N GLU A 261 4.96 6.31 -10.07
CA GLU A 261 6.24 6.34 -10.79
C GLU A 261 6.05 6.75 -12.26
N TRP A 262 5.01 6.22 -12.91
CA TRP A 262 4.65 6.67 -14.25
C TRP A 262 4.37 8.18 -14.27
N ILE A 263 3.55 8.69 -13.34
CA ILE A 263 3.23 10.13 -13.25
C ILE A 263 4.51 10.95 -13.01
N GLN A 264 5.39 10.50 -12.13
CA GLN A 264 6.68 11.16 -11.85
C GLN A 264 7.52 11.35 -13.11
N ASN A 265 7.57 10.34 -13.99
CA ASN A 265 8.40 10.34 -15.19
C ASN A 265 7.77 11.07 -16.38
N HIS A 266 6.45 11.31 -16.35
CA HIS A 266 5.70 11.87 -17.49
C HIS A 266 5.10 13.25 -17.21
N VAL A 267 5.03 13.70 -15.96
CA VAL A 267 4.52 15.03 -15.59
C VAL A 267 5.66 15.97 -15.22
N GLN A 268 5.86 16.99 -16.04
CA GLN A 268 6.78 18.08 -15.77
C GLN A 268 6.11 19.10 -14.83
N CYS A 269 6.72 19.29 -13.66
CA CYS A 269 6.33 20.29 -12.67
C CYS A 269 7.29 21.49 -12.77
N ASP A 270 6.78 22.65 -13.19
CA ASP A 270 7.58 23.88 -13.34
C ASP A 270 7.36 24.79 -12.11
N GLY A 271 8.39 25.38 -11.50
CA GLY A 271 8.25 26.40 -10.43
C GLY A 271 8.16 25.85 -9.00
N SER A 272 7.21 26.31 -8.17
CA SER A 272 7.20 26.01 -6.72
C SER A 272 6.93 24.55 -6.32
N ALA A 273 6.66 23.66 -7.28
CA ALA A 273 6.54 22.21 -7.07
C ALA A 273 7.56 21.41 -7.89
N GLU A 274 8.67 22.03 -8.29
CA GLU A 274 9.75 21.37 -9.06
C GLU A 274 10.29 20.11 -8.36
N ASN A 275 10.13 19.98 -7.04
CA ASN A 275 10.56 18.83 -6.24
C ASN A 275 9.41 17.93 -5.76
N LEU A 276 8.24 17.96 -6.42
CA LEU A 276 7.13 17.07 -6.05
C LEU A 276 7.50 15.61 -6.35
N VAL A 277 7.70 14.84 -5.28
CA VAL A 277 7.85 13.38 -5.35
C VAL A 277 6.47 12.76 -5.20
N PHE A 278 5.90 12.19 -6.27
CA PHE A 278 4.56 11.60 -6.25
C PHE A 278 4.50 10.37 -5.33
N ASN A 279 5.52 9.52 -5.37
CA ASN A 279 5.62 8.34 -4.51
C ASN A 279 6.23 8.69 -3.13
N SER A 280 5.56 9.57 -2.39
CA SER A 280 5.96 10.00 -1.04
C SER A 280 4.81 9.91 -0.04
N LEU A 281 5.14 10.07 1.23
CA LEU A 281 4.14 10.33 2.26
C LEU A 281 3.49 11.71 2.01
N THR A 282 2.23 11.81 2.37
CA THR A 282 1.47 13.06 2.44
C THR A 282 1.58 13.67 3.83
N ASN A 283 1.25 14.95 3.96
CA ASN A 283 1.27 15.66 5.24
C ASN A 283 0.28 15.10 6.28
N CYS A 284 -0.82 14.49 5.83
CA CYS A 284 -1.91 14.07 6.72
C CYS A 284 -2.25 12.58 6.63
N LEU A 285 -2.29 11.99 5.44
CA LEU A 285 -2.98 10.74 5.15
C LEU A 285 -2.05 9.53 4.98
N GLY A 286 -0.76 9.65 5.30
CA GLY A 286 0.23 8.60 5.06
C GLY A 286 0.62 8.52 3.58
N PRO A 287 0.91 7.33 3.02
CA PRO A 287 1.35 7.19 1.62
C PRO A 287 0.38 7.83 0.62
N ARG A 288 0.92 8.49 -0.42
CA ARG A 288 0.09 9.05 -1.50
C ARG A 288 -0.59 7.93 -2.29
N LYS A 289 -1.87 8.11 -2.58
CA LYS A 289 -2.67 7.16 -3.38
C LYS A 289 -3.32 7.90 -4.55
N LEU A 290 -3.22 7.34 -5.75
CA LEU A 290 -3.97 7.79 -6.92
C LEU A 290 -5.39 7.21 -6.86
N LEU A 291 -6.36 8.07 -6.53
CA LEU A 291 -7.77 7.68 -6.35
C LEU A 291 -8.54 7.65 -7.68
N HIS A 292 -8.19 8.54 -8.61
CA HIS A 292 -8.81 8.59 -9.93
C HIS A 292 -7.93 9.32 -10.95
N SER A 293 -8.08 8.98 -12.22
CA SER A 293 -7.42 9.67 -13.32
C SER A 293 -8.26 9.57 -14.58
N GLY A 294 -8.22 10.59 -15.44
CA GLY A 294 -9.02 10.60 -16.67
C GLY A 294 -8.91 11.91 -17.44
N LYS A 295 -9.43 11.89 -18.68
CA LYS A 295 -9.53 13.08 -19.52
C LYS A 295 -10.72 13.93 -19.10
N MET A 296 -10.54 15.24 -19.17
CA MET A 296 -11.61 16.23 -18.97
C MET A 296 -11.33 17.48 -19.79
N PHE A 297 -12.35 18.31 -19.97
CA PHE A 297 -12.28 19.51 -20.78
C PHE A 297 -12.66 20.73 -19.95
N LYS A 298 -12.02 21.87 -20.20
CA LYS A 298 -12.49 23.14 -19.63
C LYS A 298 -13.80 23.55 -20.31
N ALA A 299 -14.89 23.71 -19.57
CA ALA A 299 -16.22 23.94 -20.14
C ALA A 299 -16.29 25.16 -21.08
N LYS A 300 -15.60 26.26 -20.74
CA LYS A 300 -15.62 27.50 -21.53
C LYS A 300 -14.76 27.48 -22.81
N SER A 301 -13.65 26.76 -22.80
CA SER A 301 -12.66 26.82 -23.91
C SER A 301 -12.46 25.49 -24.62
N ASN A 302 -13.14 24.44 -24.15
CA ASN A 302 -12.99 23.06 -24.57
C ASN A 302 -11.52 22.57 -24.59
N LYS A 303 -10.65 23.16 -23.75
CA LYS A 303 -9.25 22.76 -23.66
C LYS A 303 -9.18 21.39 -23.00
N GLU A 304 -8.57 20.43 -23.67
CA GLU A 304 -8.31 19.10 -23.13
C GLU A 304 -7.30 19.16 -21.98
N LEU A 305 -7.64 18.48 -20.90
CA LEU A 305 -6.84 18.33 -19.69
C LEU A 305 -6.83 16.86 -19.27
N TRP A 306 -5.72 16.43 -18.67
CA TRP A 306 -5.64 15.19 -17.93
C TRP A 306 -5.70 15.50 -16.44
N ALA A 307 -6.56 14.82 -15.71
CA ALA A 307 -6.69 14.99 -14.27
C ALA A 307 -6.20 13.76 -13.52
N PHE A 308 -5.54 14.00 -12.39
CA PHE A 308 -5.10 13.00 -11.44
C PHE A 308 -5.56 13.43 -10.05
N LEU A 309 -6.50 12.69 -9.47
CA LEU A 309 -6.95 12.86 -8.10
C LEU A 309 -6.12 11.96 -7.20
N PHE A 310 -5.33 12.58 -6.33
CA PHE A 310 -4.65 11.90 -5.23
C PHE A 310 -5.47 12.02 -3.95
N ASN A 311 -5.05 11.35 -2.89
CA ASN A 311 -5.67 11.47 -1.57
C ASN A 311 -5.41 12.83 -0.89
N ASP A 312 -4.41 13.61 -1.33
CA ASP A 312 -4.05 14.91 -0.76
C ASP A 312 -4.32 16.12 -1.67
N PHE A 313 -4.26 15.95 -2.99
CA PHE A 313 -4.57 17.01 -3.95
C PHE A 313 -5.14 16.50 -5.28
N LEU A 314 -5.76 17.41 -6.04
CA LEU A 314 -6.14 17.21 -7.44
C LEU A 314 -5.14 17.96 -8.35
N LEU A 315 -4.56 17.22 -9.28
CA LEU A 315 -3.64 17.74 -10.29
C LEU A 315 -4.32 17.77 -11.66
N LEU A 316 -4.26 18.93 -12.32
CA LEU A 316 -4.70 19.12 -13.69
C LEU A 316 -3.47 19.34 -14.58
N THR A 317 -3.38 18.64 -15.69
CA THR A 317 -2.26 18.71 -16.64
C THR A 317 -2.76 18.88 -18.07
N HIS A 318 -1.86 19.28 -18.96
CA HIS A 318 -2.09 19.34 -20.40
C HIS A 318 -0.89 18.77 -21.14
N THR A 319 -1.08 18.34 -22.38
CA THR A 319 0.00 17.78 -23.20
C THR A 319 1.02 18.87 -23.57
N ALA A 320 2.30 18.56 -23.38
CA ALA A 320 3.41 19.46 -23.73
C ALA A 320 3.76 19.38 -25.23
N LYS A 321 3.60 18.18 -25.83
CA LYS A 321 3.69 17.91 -27.28
C LYS A 321 2.59 16.91 -27.66
N GLN A 322 1.84 17.19 -28.72
CA GLN A 322 0.85 16.26 -29.26
C GLN A 322 1.57 15.16 -30.07
N PHE A 323 1.67 13.96 -29.51
CA PHE A 323 1.95 12.77 -30.31
C PHE A 323 0.61 12.12 -30.67
N THR A 324 0.43 11.80 -31.95
CA THR A 324 -0.75 11.12 -32.48
C THR A 324 -0.74 9.65 -32.03
N SER A 325 -1.18 9.37 -30.80
CA SER A 325 -1.55 8.00 -30.42
C SER A 325 -3.05 7.96 -30.13
N SER A 326 -3.81 7.52 -31.13
CA SER A 326 -5.22 7.19 -31.04
C SER A 326 -5.38 5.88 -30.25
N GLY A 327 -5.66 5.98 -28.96
CA GLY A 327 -6.06 4.83 -28.15
C GLY A 327 -6.52 5.29 -26.78
N LEU A 328 -7.79 5.04 -26.45
CA LEU A 328 -8.44 5.51 -25.23
C LEU A 328 -7.87 4.84 -23.95
N ASP A 329 -7.14 3.73 -24.07
CA ASP A 329 -7.00 2.77 -22.95
C ASP A 329 -5.67 2.73 -22.20
N LYS A 330 -4.67 3.54 -22.54
CA LYS A 330 -3.31 3.23 -22.04
C LYS A 330 -2.48 4.45 -21.67
N LEU A 331 -3.05 5.37 -20.88
CA LEU A 331 -2.29 6.47 -20.27
C LEU A 331 -1.03 5.92 -19.57
N PHE A 332 -1.21 4.96 -18.66
CA PHE A 332 -0.13 4.33 -17.88
C PHE A 332 0.63 3.22 -18.63
N SER A 333 0.50 3.10 -19.95
CA SER A 333 1.27 2.10 -20.69
C SER A 333 2.72 2.51 -20.82
N LYS A 334 3.62 1.54 -20.66
CA LYS A 334 5.07 1.72 -20.88
C LYS A 334 5.44 2.13 -22.31
N ARG A 335 4.53 1.95 -23.28
CA ARG A 335 4.71 2.37 -24.69
C ARG A 335 4.26 3.81 -24.95
N ASN A 336 3.64 4.47 -23.97
CA ASN A 336 3.12 5.82 -24.12
C ASN A 336 4.20 6.85 -23.79
N ASN A 337 4.62 7.64 -24.77
CA ASN A 337 5.64 8.69 -24.62
C ASN A 337 5.03 10.08 -24.38
N VAL A 338 3.77 10.16 -23.94
CA VAL A 338 3.11 11.44 -23.69
C VAL A 338 3.79 12.17 -22.52
N GLN A 339 4.26 13.38 -22.80
CA GLN A 339 4.78 14.30 -21.80
C GLN A 339 3.70 15.32 -21.44
N LEU A 340 3.37 15.38 -20.15
CA LEU A 340 2.37 16.26 -19.57
C LEU A 340 3.06 17.40 -18.83
N LYS A 341 2.47 18.58 -18.88
CA LYS A 341 2.81 19.72 -18.03
C LYS A 341 1.63 20.02 -17.13
N TRP A 342 1.90 20.33 -15.87
CA TRP A 342 0.82 20.77 -15.00
C TRP A 342 0.19 22.08 -15.51
N TYR A 343 -1.13 22.17 -15.48
CA TYR A 343 -1.87 23.29 -16.04
C TYR A 343 -1.90 24.49 -15.08
N LYS A 344 -2.06 24.20 -13.78
CA LYS A 344 -2.10 25.16 -12.68
C LYS A 344 -1.57 24.48 -11.40
N PRO A 345 -1.25 25.25 -10.35
CA PRO A 345 -0.91 24.70 -9.05
C PRO A 345 -1.95 23.67 -8.58
N PRO A 346 -1.53 22.55 -7.96
CA PRO A 346 -2.41 21.51 -7.46
C PRO A 346 -3.49 22.08 -6.53
N VAL A 347 -4.69 21.54 -6.65
CA VAL A 347 -5.84 21.90 -5.83
C VAL A 347 -5.80 21.03 -4.58
N LEU A 348 -5.46 21.59 -3.42
CA LEU A 348 -5.39 20.85 -2.17
C LEU A 348 -6.79 20.43 -1.70
N LEU A 349 -6.93 19.19 -1.23
CA LEU A 349 -8.24 18.65 -0.88
C LEU A 349 -8.80 19.17 0.44
N ASN A 350 -7.98 19.80 1.28
CA ASN A 350 -8.41 20.45 2.52
C ASN A 350 -9.24 21.72 2.29
N GLU A 351 -9.18 22.30 1.09
CA GLU A 351 -9.81 23.59 0.75
C GLU A 351 -10.61 23.50 -0.57
N VAL A 352 -11.02 22.30 -0.97
CA VAL A 352 -11.75 22.05 -2.22
C VAL A 352 -13.26 21.87 -1.98
N LEU A 353 -14.07 22.44 -2.85
CA LEU A 353 -15.51 22.20 -2.92
C LEU A 353 -15.89 21.78 -4.34
N ALA A 354 -16.36 20.54 -4.49
CA ALA A 354 -16.88 20.02 -5.76
C ALA A 354 -18.42 20.05 -5.77
N LYS A 355 -19.00 20.63 -6.82
CA LYS A 355 -20.46 20.73 -7.02
C LYS A 355 -20.82 20.39 -8.45
N ILE A 356 -21.95 19.73 -8.66
CA ILE A 356 -22.53 19.57 -10.00
C ILE A 356 -23.09 20.93 -10.42
N SER A 357 -22.79 21.37 -11.64
CA SER A 357 -23.35 22.60 -12.22
C SER A 357 -24.84 22.37 -12.49
N ASP A 358 -25.71 23.33 -12.12
CA ASP A 358 -27.18 23.33 -12.29
C ASP A 358 -27.84 21.95 -12.49
N SER A 359 -28.44 21.40 -11.43
CA SER A 359 -29.06 20.07 -11.38
C SER A 359 -30.18 19.81 -12.40
N SER A 360 -30.59 20.83 -13.16
CA SER A 360 -31.58 20.76 -14.25
C SER A 360 -30.96 20.56 -15.64
N SER A 361 -29.63 20.64 -15.78
CA SER A 361 -28.93 20.50 -17.06
C SER A 361 -28.44 19.07 -17.29
N ASP A 362 -28.75 18.51 -18.47
CA ASP A 362 -28.26 17.21 -18.95
C ASP A 362 -26.77 17.27 -19.39
N GLU A 363 -26.08 18.37 -19.08
CA GLU A 363 -24.68 18.53 -19.44
C GLU A 363 -23.73 17.80 -18.47
N PRO A 364 -22.68 17.13 -18.99
CA PRO A 364 -21.66 16.45 -18.19
C PRO A 364 -20.65 17.46 -17.60
N THR A 365 -21.11 18.55 -16.98
CA THR A 365 -20.26 19.60 -16.40
C THR A 365 -20.33 19.67 -14.88
N PHE A 366 -19.23 20.03 -14.24
CA PHE A 366 -19.15 20.23 -12.80
C PHE A 366 -18.18 21.36 -12.44
N GLN A 367 -18.35 21.89 -11.24
CA GLN A 367 -17.56 22.99 -10.70
C GLN A 367 -16.67 22.52 -9.55
N ILE A 368 -15.42 22.97 -9.57
CA ILE A 368 -14.49 22.88 -8.45
C ILE A 368 -14.15 24.29 -7.99
N THR A 369 -14.39 24.59 -6.72
CA THR A 369 -13.93 25.82 -6.07
C THR A 369 -12.77 25.48 -5.14
N HIS A 370 -11.68 26.23 -5.22
CA HIS A 370 -10.52 26.11 -4.33
C HIS A 370 -10.01 27.49 -3.97
N ILE A 371 -10.16 27.87 -2.71
CA ILE A 371 -9.90 29.23 -2.21
C ILE A 371 -10.68 30.24 -3.10
N ASP A 372 -9.98 31.15 -3.79
CA ASP A 372 -10.57 32.18 -4.66
C ASP A 372 -10.69 31.75 -6.13
N ARG A 373 -10.39 30.48 -6.45
CA ARG A 373 -10.36 29.97 -7.83
C ARG A 373 -11.54 29.06 -8.10
N VAL A 374 -12.21 29.30 -9.23
CA VAL A 374 -13.30 28.45 -9.74
C VAL A 374 -12.90 27.80 -11.06
N TYR A 375 -13.03 26.48 -11.12
CA TYR A 375 -12.83 25.66 -12.30
C TYR A 375 -14.17 25.08 -12.73
N ILE A 376 -14.52 25.25 -14.01
CA ILE A 376 -15.70 24.61 -14.60
C ILE A 376 -15.19 23.59 -15.62
N LEU A 377 -15.45 22.31 -15.34
CA LEU A 377 -14.90 21.16 -16.04
C LEU A 377 -16.03 20.37 -16.67
N LYS A 378 -15.75 19.73 -17.80
CA LYS A 378 -16.66 18.90 -18.59
C LYS A 378 -16.04 17.51 -18.74
N THR A 379 -16.80 16.46 -18.48
CA THR A 379 -16.40 15.05 -18.68
C THR A 379 -17.01 14.50 -19.97
N GLU A 380 -16.62 13.29 -20.35
CA GLU A 380 -17.15 12.62 -21.54
C GLU A 380 -18.65 12.30 -21.42
N ASN A 381 -19.09 11.92 -20.21
CA ASN A 381 -20.48 11.57 -19.93
C ASN A 381 -20.87 11.91 -18.47
N ILE A 382 -22.17 11.79 -18.18
CA ILE A 382 -22.76 12.11 -16.87
C ILE A 382 -22.28 11.16 -15.76
N ASN A 383 -21.98 9.91 -16.10
CA ASN A 383 -21.47 8.92 -15.15
C ASN A 383 -20.08 9.33 -14.65
N GLU A 384 -19.18 9.70 -15.57
CA GLU A 384 -17.85 10.23 -15.25
C GLU A 384 -17.96 11.52 -14.42
N ARG A 385 -18.85 12.45 -14.79
CA ARG A 385 -19.10 13.68 -14.00
C ARG A 385 -19.42 13.31 -12.54
N THR A 386 -20.35 12.37 -12.37
CA THR A 386 -20.83 11.94 -11.05
C THR A 386 -19.72 11.24 -10.28
N ALA A 387 -18.96 10.36 -10.92
CA ALA A 387 -17.82 9.67 -10.34
C ALA A 387 -16.72 10.64 -9.87
N TRP A 388 -16.34 11.63 -10.68
CA TRP A 388 -15.38 12.66 -10.30
C TRP A 388 -15.85 13.46 -9.09
N VAL A 389 -17.10 13.94 -9.09
CA VAL A 389 -17.64 14.72 -7.97
C VAL A 389 -17.68 13.90 -6.69
N GLN A 390 -18.15 12.64 -6.75
CA GLN A 390 -18.21 11.76 -5.58
C GLN A 390 -16.82 11.47 -5.02
N LYS A 391 -15.84 11.13 -5.87
CA LYS A 391 -14.48 10.81 -5.43
C LYS A 391 -13.75 12.02 -4.85
N ILE A 392 -13.90 13.21 -5.45
CA ILE A 392 -13.30 14.44 -4.90
C ILE A 392 -13.90 14.77 -3.52
N LYS A 393 -15.22 14.65 -3.36
CA LYS A 393 -15.89 14.86 -2.07
C LYS A 393 -15.41 13.87 -1.01
N ALA A 394 -15.44 12.58 -1.32
CA ALA A 394 -15.01 11.54 -0.39
C ALA A 394 -13.56 11.74 0.06
N ALA A 395 -12.65 12.06 -0.88
CA ALA A 395 -11.24 12.30 -0.56
C ALA A 395 -11.03 13.57 0.28
N SER A 396 -11.80 14.64 0.00
CA SER A 396 -11.77 15.87 0.80
C SER A 396 -12.30 15.64 2.22
N GLU A 397 -13.41 14.91 2.36
CA GLU A 397 -13.99 14.55 3.66
C GLU A 397 -13.01 13.71 4.50
N GLU A 398 -12.39 12.68 3.90
CA GLU A 398 -11.38 11.85 4.56
C GLU A 398 -10.16 12.68 5.02
N PHE A 399 -9.69 13.62 4.20
CA PHE A 399 -8.61 14.53 4.54
C PHE A 399 -8.97 15.37 5.77
N ILE A 400 -10.13 16.04 5.73
CA ILE A 400 -10.60 16.95 6.79
C ILE A 400 -10.82 16.18 8.09
N GLU A 401 -11.43 14.99 8.04
CA GLU A 401 -11.67 14.15 9.22
C GLU A 401 -10.35 13.71 9.86
N THR A 402 -9.37 13.30 9.05
CA THR A 402 -8.05 12.87 9.55
C THR A 402 -7.28 14.02 10.18
N GLU A 403 -7.30 15.21 9.57
CA GLU A 403 -6.70 16.42 10.16
C GLU A 403 -7.37 16.77 11.49
N LYS A 404 -8.70 16.71 11.55
CA LYS A 404 -9.47 16.98 12.77
C LYS A 404 -9.06 16.03 13.90
N LYS A 405 -9.01 14.72 13.64
CA LYS A 405 -8.57 13.71 14.61
C LYS A 405 -7.13 13.96 15.10
N LYS A 406 -6.21 14.36 14.21
CA LYS A 406 -4.84 14.73 14.59
C LYS A 406 -4.80 15.96 15.51
N ARG A 407 -5.57 17.00 15.18
CA ARG A 407 -5.67 18.22 16.00
C ARG A 407 -6.25 17.95 17.38
N GLU A 408 -7.29 17.12 17.46
CA GLU A 408 -7.91 16.71 18.73
C GLU A 408 -6.93 15.95 19.63
N LYS A 409 -6.19 14.98 19.08
CA LYS A 409 -5.12 14.27 19.81
C LYS A 409 -4.04 15.23 20.33
N ALA A 410 -3.60 16.17 19.49
CA ALA A 410 -2.62 17.18 19.89
C ALA A 410 -3.16 18.16 20.96
N TYR A 411 -4.45 18.51 20.90
CA TYR A 411 -5.09 19.34 21.92
C TYR A 411 -5.21 18.61 23.27
N GLN A 412 -5.65 17.35 23.25
CA GLN A 412 -5.73 16.52 24.45
C GLN A 412 -4.36 16.37 25.12
N ALA A 413 -3.29 16.18 24.35
CA ALA A 413 -1.92 16.13 24.86
C ALA A 413 -1.48 17.45 25.54
N ARG A 414 -1.94 18.61 25.04
CA ARG A 414 -1.57 19.95 25.55
C ARG A 414 -2.40 20.44 26.73
N SER A 415 -3.61 19.93 26.94
CA SER A 415 -4.53 20.40 28.00
C SER A 415 -4.14 19.97 29.43
N ILE A 416 -3.04 19.25 29.62
CA ILE A 416 -2.52 18.87 30.94
C ILE A 416 -1.88 20.13 31.57
N LYS A 417 -2.61 20.79 32.48
CA LYS A 417 -2.15 21.99 33.21
C LYS A 417 -0.79 21.75 33.89
N ALA A 418 0.25 22.44 33.45
CA ALA A 418 1.55 22.44 34.10
C ALA A 418 1.59 23.53 35.19
N SER A 419 1.45 23.13 36.46
CA SER A 419 2.07 23.85 37.57
C SER A 419 3.55 23.51 37.55
N GLY A 420 4.43 24.50 37.57
CA GLY A 420 5.86 24.30 37.34
C GLY A 420 6.74 24.99 38.39
N ILE A 421 7.99 24.55 38.49
CA ILE A 421 9.01 25.04 39.43
C ILE A 421 9.78 26.27 38.90
N GLY A 422 9.50 26.71 37.68
CA GLY A 422 10.11 27.90 37.08
C GLY A 422 9.66 28.14 35.64
N ARG A 423 10.29 29.12 35.01
CA ARG A 423 10.15 29.50 33.60
C ARG A 423 11.51 29.48 32.91
N LEU A 424 11.53 29.05 31.66
CA LEU A 424 12.65 29.22 30.75
C LEU A 424 12.17 30.04 29.55
N LEU A 425 12.72 31.24 29.39
CA LEU A 425 12.53 32.06 28.19
C LEU A 425 13.60 31.65 27.17
N VAL A 426 13.15 31.24 25.99
CA VAL A 426 14.00 30.80 24.88
C VAL A 426 13.78 31.74 23.71
N THR A 427 14.86 32.36 23.24
CA THR A 427 14.86 33.18 22.02
C THR A 427 15.71 32.50 20.95
N ILE A 428 15.07 32.00 19.90
CA ILE A 428 15.73 31.50 18.70
C ILE A 428 16.11 32.69 17.82
N LEU A 429 17.41 32.98 17.72
CA LEU A 429 17.93 34.15 17.01
C LEU A 429 18.00 33.85 15.51
N GLU A 430 18.90 32.95 15.14
CA GLU A 430 19.17 32.57 13.76
C GLU A 430 19.72 31.13 13.67
N ALA A 431 19.68 30.56 12.48
CA ALA A 431 20.50 29.41 12.13
C ALA A 431 21.38 29.75 10.94
N THR A 432 22.51 29.07 10.81
CA THR A 432 23.49 29.28 9.75
C THR A 432 23.93 27.96 9.13
N GLU A 433 24.32 28.00 7.86
CA GLU A 433 24.86 26.85 7.10
C GLU A 433 23.93 25.63 7.07
N LEU A 434 22.62 25.85 7.02
CA LEU A 434 21.66 24.76 6.86
C LEU A 434 21.87 24.02 5.54
N LYS A 435 21.58 22.71 5.54
CA LYS A 435 21.59 21.88 4.33
C LYS A 435 20.60 22.44 3.31
N ALA A 436 21.04 22.60 2.06
CA ALA A 436 20.15 22.90 0.94
C ALA A 436 19.34 21.66 0.54
N THR A 437 18.04 21.84 0.39
CA THR A 437 17.06 20.76 0.14
C THR A 437 16.33 20.93 -1.20
N ARG A 438 16.46 22.10 -1.82
CA ARG A 438 15.75 22.44 -3.07
C ARG A 438 16.72 22.61 -4.23
N SER A 439 16.19 22.42 -5.44
CA SER A 439 16.87 22.63 -6.74
C SER A 439 17.59 23.98 -6.85
N ASN A 440 17.04 25.04 -6.26
CA ASN A 440 17.63 26.38 -6.25
C ASN A 440 18.81 26.54 -5.27
N GLY A 441 19.22 25.47 -4.57
CA GLY A 441 20.28 25.50 -3.57
C GLY A 441 19.88 26.20 -2.26
N LYS A 442 18.60 26.36 -1.98
CA LYS A 442 18.06 26.98 -0.76
C LYS A 442 17.07 26.04 -0.04
N SER A 443 16.49 26.52 1.06
CA SER A 443 15.46 25.85 1.87
C SER A 443 14.47 26.89 2.41
N ASN A 444 13.30 26.44 2.86
CA ASN A 444 12.33 27.27 3.59
C ASN A 444 12.28 26.85 5.08
N PRO A 445 13.30 27.17 5.88
CA PRO A 445 13.41 26.65 7.24
C PRO A 445 12.42 27.29 8.21
N TYR A 446 11.92 26.48 9.13
CA TYR A 446 11.30 26.89 10.39
C TYR A 446 11.90 26.09 11.54
N CYS A 447 11.78 26.61 12.76
CA CYS A 447 12.27 25.96 13.96
C CYS A 447 11.10 25.58 14.87
N GLU A 448 11.07 24.33 15.32
CA GLU A 448 10.24 23.84 16.40
C GLU A 448 11.07 23.75 17.69
N VAL A 449 10.56 24.32 18.76
CA VAL A 449 11.16 24.27 20.10
C VAL A 449 10.19 23.55 21.01
N ASN A 450 10.61 22.45 21.63
CA ASN A 450 9.77 21.69 22.53
C ASN A 450 10.49 21.33 23.85
N MET A 451 9.69 21.14 24.90
CA MET A 451 10.14 20.70 26.21
C MET A 451 8.99 19.94 26.87
N GLY A 452 9.11 18.62 26.89
CA GLY A 452 8.00 17.72 27.26
C GLY A 452 6.79 17.93 26.33
N ALA A 453 5.64 18.27 26.90
CA ALA A 453 4.39 18.49 26.14
C ALA A 453 4.23 19.92 25.59
N GLN A 454 5.13 20.84 25.93
CA GLN A 454 5.09 22.23 25.44
C GLN A 454 5.84 22.31 24.11
N VAL A 455 5.21 22.85 23.08
CA VAL A 455 5.77 22.97 21.71
C VAL A 455 5.45 24.36 21.16
N PHE A 456 6.45 25.02 20.60
CA PHE A 456 6.34 26.30 19.90
C PHE A 456 7.05 26.22 18.55
N THR A 457 6.51 26.90 17.53
CA THR A 457 7.09 26.92 16.19
C THR A 457 7.30 28.35 15.69
N THR A 458 8.44 28.60 15.05
CA THR A 458 8.71 29.89 14.39
C THR A 458 7.90 30.00 13.11
N ARG A 459 7.84 31.22 12.56
CA ARG A 459 7.47 31.40 11.14
C ARG A 459 8.48 30.70 10.23
N THR A 460 7.99 30.23 9.08
CA THR A 460 8.84 29.77 7.98
C THR A 460 9.44 30.97 7.26
N LEU A 461 10.74 30.92 6.96
CA LEU A 461 11.42 31.90 6.10
C LEU A 461 11.76 31.23 4.78
N ASN A 462 11.55 31.92 3.66
CA ASN A 462 11.71 31.30 2.33
C ASN A 462 13.13 31.52 1.77
N ASP A 463 13.59 30.55 0.97
CA ASP A 463 14.80 30.59 0.15
C ASP A 463 16.07 31.05 0.89
N THR A 464 16.29 30.52 2.09
CA THR A 464 17.46 30.85 2.91
C THR A 464 18.04 29.64 3.62
N LEU A 465 19.38 29.58 3.68
CA LEU A 465 20.13 28.63 4.52
C LEU A 465 20.61 29.28 5.83
N ASN A 466 20.36 30.58 5.98
CA ASN A 466 20.76 31.38 7.13
C ASN A 466 19.56 32.18 7.69
N PRO A 467 18.50 31.49 8.16
CA PRO A 467 17.28 32.14 8.64
C PRO A 467 17.51 32.95 9.91
N LYS A 468 16.92 34.15 9.99
CA LYS A 468 16.90 34.99 11.20
C LYS A 468 15.46 35.15 11.72
N TRP A 469 15.09 34.34 12.71
CA TRP A 469 13.73 34.33 13.24
C TRP A 469 13.48 35.38 14.31
N ASN A 470 14.44 35.58 15.22
CA ASN A 470 14.26 36.41 16.43
C ASN A 470 12.96 36.08 17.19
N PHE A 471 12.67 34.79 17.33
CA PHE A 471 11.43 34.29 17.91
C PHE A 471 11.64 33.96 19.39
N SER A 472 10.77 34.47 20.26
CA SER A 472 10.82 34.19 21.71
C SER A 472 9.61 33.38 22.15
N CYS A 473 9.84 32.37 22.99
CA CYS A 473 8.81 31.54 23.61
C CYS A 473 9.19 31.22 25.05
N GLN A 474 8.19 30.92 25.87
CA GLN A 474 8.37 30.67 27.30
C GLN A 474 7.84 29.29 27.67
N PHE A 475 8.69 28.52 28.35
CA PHE A 475 8.36 27.20 28.86
C PHE A 475 8.17 27.23 30.38
N HIS A 476 7.23 26.44 30.88
CA HIS A 476 7.09 26.15 32.31
C HIS A 476 7.86 24.87 32.64
N LEU A 477 8.75 24.96 33.61
CA LEU A 477 9.59 23.83 34.03
C LEU A 477 8.80 22.93 34.98
N LYS A 478 8.84 21.62 34.76
CA LYS A 478 8.31 20.62 35.68
C LYS A 478 9.42 20.06 36.57
N ASP A 479 10.57 19.72 35.98
CA ASP A 479 11.68 19.08 36.66
C ASP A 479 13.01 19.54 36.05
N LEU A 480 13.90 20.11 36.86
CA LEU A 480 15.20 20.63 36.44
C LEU A 480 16.14 19.56 35.85
N TYR A 481 16.01 18.31 36.29
CA TYR A 481 16.90 17.21 35.93
C TYR A 481 16.34 16.33 34.80
N GLN A 482 15.02 16.30 34.65
CA GLN A 482 14.36 15.54 33.58
C GLN A 482 13.97 16.38 32.37
N ASP A 483 13.71 17.69 32.54
CA ASP A 483 13.34 18.53 31.40
C ASP A 483 14.55 18.75 30.47
N VAL A 484 14.31 18.50 29.19
CA VAL A 484 15.27 18.72 28.09
C VAL A 484 14.61 19.62 27.07
N LEU A 485 15.27 20.73 26.74
CA LEU A 485 14.88 21.61 25.65
C LEU A 485 15.37 20.99 24.34
N CYS A 486 14.47 20.66 23.43
CA CYS A 486 14.83 20.20 22.09
C CYS A 486 14.45 21.27 21.06
N ILE A 487 15.40 21.52 20.16
CA ILE A 487 15.30 22.49 19.07
C ILE A 487 15.48 21.69 17.79
N THR A 488 14.45 21.66 16.96
CA THR A 488 14.44 20.97 15.68
C THR A 488 14.21 21.99 14.57
N ILE A 489 15.00 21.91 13.50
CA ILE A 489 14.85 22.77 12.32
C ILE A 489 14.46 21.88 11.15
N SER A 490 13.45 22.31 10.39
CA SER A 490 12.95 21.58 9.22
C SER A 490 12.67 22.53 8.06
N ASP A 491 12.84 22.06 6.82
CA ASP A 491 12.39 22.72 5.60
C ASP A 491 10.91 22.43 5.37
N ARG A 492 10.09 23.48 5.29
CA ARG A 492 8.66 23.33 5.05
C ARG A 492 8.36 22.84 3.65
N ALA A 493 7.77 21.66 3.52
CA ALA A 493 7.36 21.07 2.25
C ALA A 493 5.84 21.17 2.06
N GLN A 494 5.41 21.57 0.86
CA GLN A 494 4.00 21.83 0.58
C GLN A 494 3.17 20.55 0.40
N PHE A 495 3.76 19.53 -0.22
CA PHE A 495 3.07 18.30 -0.65
C PHE A 495 3.62 17.04 0.02
N SER A 496 4.65 17.14 0.83
CA SER A 496 5.27 16.02 1.53
C SER A 496 5.63 16.47 2.93
N PRO A 497 5.87 15.53 3.87
CA PRO A 497 6.41 15.87 5.18
C PRO A 497 7.63 16.78 5.08
N ASP A 498 7.75 17.67 6.06
CA ASP A 498 8.84 18.63 6.16
C ASP A 498 10.20 17.90 6.24
N GLU A 499 11.20 18.39 5.51
CA GLU A 499 12.52 17.75 5.48
C GLU A 499 13.32 18.17 6.70
N PHE A 500 13.85 17.19 7.43
CA PHE A 500 14.64 17.44 8.63
C PHE A 500 15.98 18.11 8.29
N LEU A 501 16.24 19.28 8.91
CA LEU A 501 17.48 20.06 8.76
C LEU A 501 18.36 20.00 10.00
N GLY A 502 18.04 19.16 10.98
CA GLY A 502 18.85 18.91 12.16
C GLY A 502 18.16 19.25 13.48
N ARG A 503 18.71 18.69 14.57
CA ARG A 503 18.22 18.92 15.93
C ARG A 503 19.34 19.11 16.93
N THR A 504 19.04 19.79 18.02
CA THR A 504 19.92 19.89 19.18
C THR A 504 19.10 19.82 20.47
N GLU A 505 19.69 19.23 21.51
CA GLU A 505 19.02 18.97 22.78
C GLU A 505 19.86 19.53 23.92
N ILE A 506 19.21 20.22 24.85
CA ILE A 506 19.86 20.88 25.98
C ILE A 506 19.13 20.51 27.27
N PRO A 507 19.75 19.70 28.15
CA PRO A 507 19.20 19.46 29.48
C PRO A 507 19.10 20.77 30.27
N VAL A 508 17.96 21.01 30.93
CA VAL A 508 17.76 22.26 31.69
C VAL A 508 18.77 22.39 32.84
N ALA A 509 19.18 21.28 33.46
CA ALA A 509 20.25 21.25 34.45
C ALA A 509 21.56 21.90 33.95
N THR A 510 21.91 21.69 32.66
CA THR A 510 23.09 22.29 32.03
C THR A 510 22.93 23.80 31.87
N ILE A 511 21.72 24.27 31.53
CA ILE A 511 21.39 25.70 31.45
C ILE A 511 21.54 26.35 32.82
N LYS A 512 20.96 25.73 33.87
CA LYS A 512 21.05 26.22 35.25
C LYS A 512 22.50 26.41 35.68
N LYS A 513 23.34 25.39 35.49
CA LYS A 513 24.76 25.41 35.89
C LYS A 513 25.55 26.55 35.23
N GLU A 514 25.24 26.88 33.98
CA GLU A 514 25.91 27.97 33.27
C GLU A 514 25.41 29.36 33.65
N MET A 515 24.14 29.46 34.07
CA MET A 515 23.53 30.70 34.55
C MET A 515 23.82 30.97 36.03
N GLU A 516 24.45 30.05 36.76
CA GLU A 516 24.90 30.30 38.14
C GLU A 516 25.89 31.48 38.15
N ASN A 517 25.38 32.66 38.55
CA ASN A 517 26.04 33.97 38.62
C ASN A 517 26.21 34.72 37.28
N LYS A 518 25.50 34.32 36.22
CA LYS A 518 25.50 35.00 34.92
C LYS A 518 24.05 35.19 34.45
N GLY A 519 23.75 36.36 33.87
CA GLY A 519 22.43 36.65 33.31
C GLY A 519 22.09 35.76 32.10
N PRO A 520 21.16 36.19 31.23
CA PRO A 520 20.79 35.42 30.03
C PRO A 520 22.01 35.00 29.20
N VAL A 521 22.06 33.74 28.80
CA VAL A 521 23.20 33.16 28.05
C VAL A 521 22.82 32.98 26.59
N THR A 522 23.68 33.41 25.67
CA THR A 522 23.57 33.11 24.24
C THR A 522 24.50 31.96 23.89
N ARG A 523 23.96 30.91 23.27
CA ARG A 523 24.70 29.73 22.82
C ARG A 523 24.65 29.61 21.31
N ARG A 524 25.74 29.08 20.77
CA ARG A 524 25.82 28.52 19.41
C ARG A 524 25.85 27.01 19.53
N LEU A 525 24.88 26.34 18.92
CA LEU A 525 24.68 24.90 19.05
C LEU A 525 24.76 24.25 17.68
N LEU A 526 25.52 23.16 17.58
CA LEU A 526 25.56 22.37 16.36
C LEU A 526 24.25 21.58 16.23
N LEU A 527 23.77 21.48 14.99
CA LEU A 527 22.67 20.59 14.66
C LEU A 527 23.22 19.19 14.40
N HIS A 528 22.63 18.20 15.05
CA HIS A 528 22.99 16.78 14.93
C HIS A 528 22.14 16.09 13.87
N GLU A 529 22.60 14.89 13.46
CA GLU A 529 22.00 14.05 12.41
C GLU A 529 21.98 14.66 11.00
N VAL A 530 22.70 15.77 10.82
CA VAL A 530 22.89 16.45 9.54
C VAL A 530 24.37 16.80 9.35
N PRO A 531 24.84 16.94 8.08
CA PRO A 531 26.24 17.21 7.80
C PRO A 531 26.66 18.65 8.14
N THR A 532 25.72 19.60 8.11
CA THR A 532 25.98 21.03 8.34
C THR A 532 24.80 21.65 9.10
N GLY A 533 25.05 22.79 9.74
CA GLY A 533 24.03 23.60 10.38
C GLY A 533 24.32 23.89 11.85
N GLU A 534 24.14 25.14 12.23
CA GLU A 534 24.21 25.58 13.63
C GLU A 534 23.07 26.55 13.94
N VAL A 535 22.68 26.63 15.21
CA VAL A 535 21.60 27.50 15.69
C VAL A 535 22.08 28.36 16.86
N TRP A 536 21.74 29.64 16.80
CA TRP A 536 22.00 30.63 17.83
C TRP A 536 20.76 30.83 18.70
N VAL A 537 20.91 30.59 19.99
CA VAL A 537 19.81 30.56 20.96
C VAL A 537 20.19 31.36 22.18
N ARG A 538 19.30 32.24 22.64
CA ARG A 538 19.41 32.93 23.92
C ARG A 538 18.47 32.29 24.93
N LEU A 539 18.99 31.99 26.11
CA LEU A 539 18.30 31.27 27.19
C LEU A 539 18.30 32.12 28.45
N ASP A 540 17.14 32.24 29.09
CA ASP A 540 16.96 32.94 30.36
C ASP A 540 16.07 32.11 31.30
N LEU A 541 16.69 31.49 32.30
CA LEU A 541 16.08 30.61 33.28
C LEU A 541 15.72 31.37 34.56
N GLN A 542 14.46 31.26 35.00
CA GLN A 542 13.96 31.83 36.25
C GLN A 542 13.23 30.76 37.06
N LEU A 543 13.72 30.45 38.26
CA LEU A 543 13.06 29.49 39.15
C LEU A 543 12.12 30.20 40.14
N TYR A 544 10.93 29.62 40.35
CA TYR A 544 10.00 30.16 41.34
C TYR A 544 10.41 29.66 42.73
N GLY A 545 11.23 30.44 43.44
CA GLY A 545 11.68 30.06 44.78
C GLY A 545 13.04 30.60 45.20
N SER A 546 13.78 31.26 44.32
CA SER A 546 15.03 31.94 44.68
C SER A 546 14.78 33.44 44.88
N ARG A 547 14.25 33.80 46.05
CA ARG A 547 14.46 35.10 46.69
C ARG A 547 14.95 34.87 48.10
#